data_AF-A0A917EBG0-F1
#
_entry.id   AF-A0A917EBG0-F1
#
_cell.length_a   1.000
_cell.length_b   1.000
_cell.length_c   1.000
_cell.angle_alpha   90.00
_cell.angle_beta   90.00
_cell.angle_gamma   90.00
#
_symmetry.space_group_name_H-M   'P 1'
#
loop_
_entity.id
_entity.type
_entity.pdbx_description
1 polymer ?
#
loop_
_entity_poly.entity_id
_entity_poly.type
_entity_poly.pdbx_seq_one_letter_code
_entity_poly.pdbx_strand_id
1 'polypeptide(L)' 'MSERGVTGYLFAFSHDDLDPSDGLRKTRVLAVARSAEEAMIAARDLIGRSDLELIEVGSDILAQAREMGLQEGQAKRL' A
#
# COMPACT_ATOMS: atom_id res chain seq x y z
N MET A 1 -24.77 3.84 -10.76
CA MET A 1 -23.60 4.66 -11.17
C MET A 1 -22.37 3.85 -10.86
N SER A 2 -21.61 3.42 -11.87
CA SER A 2 -20.52 2.48 -11.66
C SER A 2 -19.35 3.19 -10.98
N GLU A 3 -18.86 2.67 -9.85
CA GLU A 3 -17.59 3.04 -9.19
C GLU A 3 -16.37 2.64 -10.05
N ARG A 4 -16.47 2.77 -11.37
CA ARG A 4 -15.53 2.23 -12.34
C ARG A 4 -14.31 3.12 -12.42
N GLY A 5 -13.29 2.76 -11.65
CA GLY A 5 -11.94 3.21 -11.93
C GLY A 5 -10.91 2.72 -10.94
N VAL A 6 -11.26 2.59 -9.66
CA VAL A 6 -10.27 2.37 -8.58
C VAL A 6 -10.42 1.01 -7.90
N THR A 7 -9.30 0.46 -7.43
CA THR A 7 -9.24 -0.73 -6.58
C THR A 7 -8.26 -0.49 -5.42
N GLY A 8 -8.29 -1.37 -4.43
CA GLY A 8 -7.35 -1.35 -3.31
C GLY A 8 -6.12 -2.19 -3.61
N TYR A 9 -4.97 -1.71 -3.17
CA TYR A 9 -3.68 -2.36 -3.29
C TYR A 9 -3.03 -2.45 -1.92
N LEU A 10 -2.52 -3.63 -1.57
CA LEU A 10 -1.77 -3.87 -0.35
C LEU A 10 -0.33 -4.20 -0.72
N PHE A 11 0.59 -3.37 -0.26
CA PHE A 11 2.02 -3.59 -0.41
C PHE A 11 2.65 -3.95 0.93
N ALA A 12 3.76 -4.67 0.87
CA ALA A 12 4.68 -4.83 1.98
C ALA A 12 6.07 -4.35 1.58
N PHE A 13 6.82 -3.84 2.55
CA PHE A 13 8.24 -3.59 2.39
C PHE A 13 8.95 -3.97 3.68
N SER A 14 10.17 -4.47 3.53
CA SER A 14 11.04 -4.74 4.68
C SER A 14 11.95 -3.53 4.86
N HIS A 15 12.07 -3.03 6.09
CA HIS A 15 13.18 -2.15 6.42
C HIS A 15 14.32 -3.03 6.91
N ASP A 16 15.44 -3.02 6.20
CA ASP A 16 16.70 -3.53 6.74
C ASP A 16 17.18 -2.52 7.79
N ASP A 17 16.54 -2.53 8.96
CA ASP A 17 17.22 -2.02 10.15
C ASP A 17 18.40 -2.96 10.38
N LEU A 18 19.62 -2.42 10.29
CA LEU A 18 20.89 -3.11 10.40
C LEU A 18 21.16 -3.76 11.78
N ASP A 19 20.13 -3.89 12.63
CA ASP A 19 20.21 -4.60 13.89
C ASP A 19 19.72 -6.05 13.72
N PRO A 20 20.63 -7.04 13.63
CA PRO A 20 20.28 -8.45 13.45
C PRO A 20 19.49 -9.07 14.61
N SER A 21 19.27 -8.32 15.69
CA SER A 21 18.55 -8.78 16.88
C SER A 21 17.02 -8.58 16.77
N ASP A 22 16.56 -7.69 15.90
CA ASP A 22 15.17 -7.20 15.89
C ASP A 22 14.27 -7.84 14.81
N GLY A 23 14.87 -8.69 13.94
CA GLY A 23 14.18 -9.38 12.86
C GLY A 23 13.72 -8.45 11.72
N LEU A 24 13.38 -9.05 10.57
CA LEU A 24 12.85 -8.31 9.41
C LEU A 24 11.50 -7.69 9.76
N ARG A 25 11.47 -6.39 10.09
CA ARG A 25 10.24 -5.64 10.30
C ARG A 25 9.60 -5.34 8.95
N LYS A 26 8.58 -6.13 8.60
CA LYS A 26 7.74 -5.89 7.43
C LYS A 26 6.67 -4.86 7.77
N THR A 27 6.69 -3.75 7.06
CA THR A 27 5.65 -2.72 7.13
C THR A 27 4.70 -2.88 5.95
N ARG A 28 3.41 -2.69 6.18
CA ARG A 28 2.39 -2.78 5.12
C ARG A 28 1.87 -1.40 4.74
N VAL A 29 1.47 -1.25 3.47
CA VAL A 29 0.92 0.00 2.94
C VAL A 29 -0.34 -0.33 2.15
N LEU A 30 -1.46 0.26 2.53
CA LEU A 30 -2.68 0.29 1.73
C LEU A 30 -2.67 1.48 0.80
N ALA A 31 -3.07 1.30 -0.45
CA ALA A 31 -3.28 2.37 -1.41
C ALA A 31 -4.57 2.17 -2.20
N VAL A 32 -5.22 3.27 -2.57
CA VAL A 32 -6.41 3.26 -3.45
C VAL A 32 -6.04 3.97 -4.75
N ALA A 33 -6.07 3.27 -5.88
CA ALA A 33 -5.67 3.84 -7.16
C ALA A 33 -6.37 3.18 -8.34
N ARG A 34 -6.18 3.72 -9.56
CA ARG A 34 -6.75 3.14 -10.79
C ARG A 34 -5.88 2.05 -11.40
N SER A 35 -4.61 2.03 -11.05
CA SER A 35 -3.64 1.06 -11.52
C SER A 35 -2.63 0.70 -10.43
N ALA A 36 -1.96 -0.45 -10.58
CA ALA A 36 -0.91 -0.86 -9.67
C ALA A 36 0.29 0.10 -9.69
N GLU A 37 0.55 0.74 -10.84
CA GLU A 37 1.62 1.73 -11.00
C GLU A 37 1.33 2.99 -10.17
N GLU A 38 0.12 3.55 -10.29
CA GLU A 38 -0.31 4.70 -9.47
C GLU A 38 -0.26 4.37 -7.98
N ALA A 39 -0.73 3.18 -7.59
CA ALA A 39 -0.71 2.73 -6.22
C ALA A 39 0.73 2.59 -5.68
N MET A 40 1.65 2.10 -6.52
CA MET A 40 3.05 1.96 -6.18
C MET A 40 3.73 3.32 -6.03
N ILE A 41 3.41 4.30 -6.88
CA ILE A 41 3.91 5.68 -6.75
C ILE A 41 3.45 6.27 -5.40
N ALA A 42 2.15 6.19 -5.09
CA ALA A 42 1.61 6.68 -3.83
C ALA A 42 2.23 5.98 -2.60
N ALA A 43 2.45 4.67 -2.68
CA ALA A 43 3.11 3.92 -1.63
C ALA A 43 4.58 4.34 -1.45
N ARG A 44 5.32 4.52 -2.55
CA ARG A 44 6.73 4.99 -2.54
C ARG A 44 6.87 6.38 -1.98
N ASP A 45 5.97 7.31 -2.33
CA ASP A 45 5.98 8.66 -1.80
C ASP A 45 5.79 8.67 -0.27
N LEU A 46 5.04 7.70 0.27
CA LEU A 46 4.83 7.56 1.71
C LEU A 46 6.04 6.96 2.46
N ILE A 47 6.74 5.98 1.87
CA ILE A 47 7.76 5.19 2.59
C ILE A 47 9.20 5.45 2.14
N GLY A 48 9.39 6.14 1.01
CA GLY A 48 10.69 6.39 0.39
C GLY A 48 11.11 5.32 -0.63
N ARG A 49 12.41 5.30 -0.95
CA ARG A 49 13.03 4.37 -1.93
C ARG A 49 13.19 2.95 -1.39
N SER A 50 12.19 2.42 -0.70
CA SER A 50 12.17 1.05 -0.23
C SER A 50 11.60 0.12 -1.30
N ASP A 51 12.08 -1.12 -1.33
CA ASP A 51 11.55 -2.15 -2.20
C ASP A 51 10.16 -2.57 -1.71
N LEU A 52 9.15 -2.23 -2.52
CA LEU A 52 7.76 -2.58 -2.30
C LEU A 52 7.41 -3.86 -3.06
N GLU A 53 6.85 -4.80 -2.33
CA GLU A 53 6.26 -6.02 -2.84
C GLU A 53 4.74 -5.87 -2.82
N LEU A 54 4.08 -6.06 -3.98
CA LEU A 54 2.62 -6.12 -4.03
C LEU A 54 2.16 -7.46 -3.48
N ILE A 55 1.36 -7.42 -2.42
CA ILE A 55 0.84 -8.62 -1.74
C ILE A 55 -0.55 -8.97 -2.24
N GLU A 56 -1.43 -7.98 -2.34
CA GLU A 56 -2.84 -8.22 -2.66
C GLU A 56 -3.46 -7.03 -3.39
N VAL A 57 -4.45 -7.31 -4.24
CA VAL A 57 -5.24 -6.32 -4.96
C VAL A 57 -6.69 -6.78 -5.03
N GLY A 58 -7.64 -5.87 -4.77
CA GLY A 58 -9.06 -6.21 -4.91
C GLY A 58 -10.03 -5.26 -4.23
N SER A 59 -11.31 -5.59 -4.34
CA SER A 59 -12.43 -4.87 -3.71
C SER A 59 -12.40 -4.95 -2.19
N ASP A 60 -11.93 -6.07 -1.63
CA ASP A 60 -11.88 -6.25 -0.18
C ASP A 60 -10.80 -5.37 0.45
N ILE A 61 -9.67 -5.22 -0.24
CA ILE A 61 -8.62 -4.26 0.11
C ILE A 61 -9.12 -2.83 -0.03
N LEU A 62 -9.92 -2.54 -1.08
CA LEU A 62 -10.54 -1.23 -1.26
C LEU A 62 -11.49 -0.90 -0.10
N ALA A 63 -12.30 -1.87 0.33
CA ALA A 63 -13.21 -1.71 1.46
C ALA A 63 -12.43 -1.37 2.74
N GLN A 64 -11.38 -2.14 3.06
CA GLN A 64 -10.49 -1.87 4.20
C GLN A 64 -9.86 -0.48 4.12
N ALA A 65 -9.33 -0.09 2.96
CA ALA A 65 -8.73 1.23 2.77
C ALA A 65 -9.75 2.36 3.00
N ARG A 66 -11.00 2.19 2.55
CA ARG A 66 -12.08 3.16 2.75
C ARG A 66 -12.50 3.26 4.21
N GLU A 67 -12.59 2.14 4.93
CA GLU A 67 -12.84 2.13 6.39
C GLU A 67 -11.78 2.92 7.15
N MET A 68 -10.54 2.94 6.65
CA MET A 68 -9.44 3.71 7.19
C MET A 68 -9.37 5.17 6.71
N GLY A 69 -10.33 5.60 5.88
CA GLY A 69 -10.47 6.96 5.36
C GLY A 69 -9.60 7.29 4.15
N LEU A 70 -9.03 6.30 3.45
CA LEU A 70 -8.22 6.56 2.26
C LEU A 70 -9.10 6.92 1.06
N GLN A 71 -8.65 7.93 0.32
CA GLN A 71 -9.22 8.35 -0.95
C GLN A 71 -8.34 7.91 -2.12
N GLU A 72 -8.85 8.07 -3.34
CA GLU A 72 -8.09 7.81 -4.57
C GLU A 72 -6.77 8.60 -4.60
N GLY A 73 -5.68 7.94 -5.00
CA GLY A 73 -4.34 8.49 -5.05
C GLY A 73 -3.64 8.58 -3.69
N GLN A 74 -4.29 8.11 -2.61
CA GLN A 74 -3.70 8.11 -1.28
C GLN A 74 -3.18 6.73 -0.88
N ALA A 75 -2.13 6.74 -0.06
CA ALA A 75 -1.59 5.57 0.59
C ALA A 75 -1.46 5.80 2.10
N LYS A 76 -1.54 4.72 2.88
CA LYS A 76 -1.42 4.73 4.34
C LYS A 76 -0.66 3.51 4.83
N ARG A 77 0.23 3.75 5.79
CA ARG A 77 0.99 2.70 6.48
C ARG A 77 0.11 2.02 7.52
N LEU A 78 0.24 0.70 7.63
CA LEU A 78 -0.39 -0.14 8.64
C LEU A 78 0.57 -0.50 9.77
#